data_AF-A0AAJ1TTT9-F1
#
_entry.id   AF-A0AAJ1TTT9-F1
#
_cell.length_a   1.000
_cell.length_b   1.000
_cell.length_c   1.000
_cell.angle_alpha   90.00
_cell.angle_beta   90.00
_cell.angle_gamma   90.00
#
_symmetry.space_group_name_H-M   'P 1'
#
loop_
_entity.id
_entity.type
_entity.pdbx_description
1 polymer ?
#
loop_
_entity_poly.entity_id
_entity_poly.type
_entity_poly.pdbx_seq_one_letter_code
_entity_poly.pdbx_strand_id
1 'polypeptide(L)'
;MHDIMLTLLKSGVEQKSFYTAINFENEVERASFEASDDIFAWLQKQDRGENLENILASNVFSAALSDALSLIYEALEASRKGKMAVSFILLRKSLQGTLYLFEMMLIDRSDFATKLASNSAQLTLRAVTGRDTHVERLGRACDLMGCAEIFNPKYLADLSPRMRLGDCPLGGHTSSVRG
;
A
#
# COMPACT_ATOMS: atom_id res chain seq x y z
N MET A 1 -2.57 -0.09 24.24
CA MET A 1 -2.78 -0.16 22.78
C MET A 1 -1.77 0.68 22.02
N HIS A 2 -1.65 1.98 22.31
CA HIS A 2 -0.58 2.83 21.75
C HIS A 2 0.82 2.21 21.91
N ASP A 3 1.14 1.69 23.10
CA ASP A 3 2.44 1.06 23.36
C ASP A 3 2.69 -0.21 22.57
N ILE A 4 1.65 -1.01 22.28
CA ILE A 4 1.76 -2.24 21.48
C ILE A 4 2.06 -1.87 20.02
N MET A 5 1.38 -0.86 19.48
CA MET A 5 1.63 -0.37 18.11
C MET A 5 3.02 0.24 17.96
N LEU A 6 3.45 1.04 18.94
CA LEU A 6 4.81 1.57 18.98
C LEU A 6 5.86 0.48 19.12
N THR A 7 5.59 -0.56 19.92
CA THR A 7 6.50 -1.71 20.07
C THR A 7 6.60 -2.48 18.76
N LEU A 8 5.50 -2.65 18.03
CA LEU A 8 5.50 -3.31 16.72
C LEU A 8 6.30 -2.51 15.68
N LEU A 9 6.16 -1.19 15.67
CA LEU A 9 6.96 -0.32 14.79
C LEU A 9 8.45 -0.33 15.18
N LYS A 10 8.76 -0.23 16.48
CA LYS A 10 10.14 -0.30 17.02
C LYS A 10 10.79 -1.63 16.68
N SER A 11 10.08 -2.75 16.84
CA SER A 11 10.57 -4.07 16.49
C SER A 11 10.94 -4.16 15.01
N GLY A 12 10.14 -3.60 14.10
CA GLY A 12 10.47 -3.59 12.67
C GLY A 12 11.68 -2.72 12.32
N VAL A 13 11.86 -1.60 13.04
CA VAL A 13 13.04 -0.73 12.91
C VAL A 13 14.30 -1.44 13.43
N GLU A 14 14.22 -2.07 14.60
CA GLU A 14 15.32 -2.80 15.25
C GLU A 14 15.78 -4.00 14.42
N GLN A 15 14.85 -4.70 13.77
CA GLN A 15 15.14 -5.82 12.87
C GLN A 15 15.65 -5.39 11.48
N LYS A 16 15.82 -4.07 11.27
CA LYS A 16 16.21 -3.47 9.99
C LYS A 16 15.28 -3.83 8.81
N SER A 17 14.05 -4.26 9.07
CA SER A 17 13.10 -4.71 8.03
C SER A 17 12.66 -3.59 7.08
N PHE A 18 12.89 -2.33 7.46
CA PHE A 18 12.58 -1.15 6.64
C PHE A 18 13.80 -0.52 5.95
N TYR A 19 15.00 -1.10 6.13
CA TYR A 19 16.24 -0.55 5.60
C TYR A 19 16.74 -1.38 4.43
N THR A 20 17.09 -0.71 3.34
CA THR A 20 17.83 -1.32 2.22
C THR A 20 19.26 -0.80 2.27
N ALA A 21 20.23 -1.70 2.33
CA ALA A 21 21.64 -1.34 2.29
C ALA A 21 22.04 -1.04 0.84
N ILE A 22 22.54 0.17 0.59
CA ILE A 22 23.20 0.50 -0.67
C ILE A 22 24.68 0.20 -0.48
N ASN A 23 25.18 -0.82 -1.16
CA ASN A 23 26.61 -1.09 -1.22
C ASN A 23 27.21 -0.29 -2.38
N PHE A 24 28.08 0.65 -2.07
CA PHE A 24 28.90 1.36 -3.05
C PHE A 24 30.13 0.52 -3.38
N GLU A 25 30.45 0.38 -4.66
CA GLU A 25 31.61 -0.38 -5.11
C GLU A 25 32.90 0.42 -4.97
N ASN A 26 32.82 1.74 -5.13
CA ASN A 26 33.98 2.63 -5.13
C ASN A 26 33.72 3.96 -4.41
N GLU A 27 34.79 4.57 -3.88
CA GLU A 27 34.72 5.86 -3.19
C GLU A 27 34.26 7.01 -4.11
N VAL A 28 34.52 6.88 -5.42
CA VAL A 28 34.03 7.81 -6.46
C VAL A 28 32.50 7.74 -6.60
N GLU A 29 31.93 6.54 -6.49
CA GLU A 29 30.49 6.32 -6.54
C GLU A 29 29.82 6.94 -5.31
N ARG A 30 30.40 6.70 -4.13
CA ARG A 30 29.96 7.29 -2.86
C ARG A 30 30.00 8.83 -2.89
N ALA A 31 31.08 9.42 -3.38
CA ALA A 31 31.19 10.88 -3.50
C ALA A 31 30.14 11.44 -4.47
N SER A 32 29.80 10.72 -5.54
CA SER A 32 28.74 11.14 -6.47
C SER A 32 27.33 11.01 -5.88
N PHE A 33 27.11 10.08 -4.94
CA PHE A 33 25.86 9.94 -4.19
C PHE A 33 25.69 11.10 -3.19
N GLU A 34 26.74 11.39 -2.40
CA GLU A 34 26.71 12.47 -1.40
C GLU A 34 26.58 13.87 -2.04
N ALA A 35 27.06 14.02 -3.27
CA ALA A 35 26.94 15.26 -4.05
C ALA A 35 25.62 15.39 -4.83
N SER A 36 24.73 14.41 -4.78
CA SER A 36 23.47 14.44 -5.53
C SER A 36 22.34 15.10 -4.73
N ASP A 37 21.69 16.11 -5.33
CA ASP A 37 20.48 16.73 -4.78
C ASP A 37 19.24 15.81 -4.90
N ASP A 38 19.24 14.87 -5.85
CA ASP A 38 18.14 13.93 -6.09
C ASP A 38 18.66 12.49 -6.12
N ILE A 39 18.54 11.84 -4.96
CA ILE A 39 18.94 10.46 -4.72
C ILE A 39 18.23 9.48 -5.66
N PHE A 40 16.97 9.76 -6.05
CA PHE A 40 16.20 8.87 -6.91
C PHE A 40 16.67 8.97 -8.37
N ALA A 41 16.95 10.17 -8.85
CA ALA A 41 17.54 10.39 -10.17
C ALA A 41 18.96 9.78 -10.27
N TRP A 42 19.72 9.83 -9.17
CA TRP A 42 21.05 9.19 -9.11
C TRP A 42 20.96 7.67 -9.17
N LEU A 43 20.04 7.06 -8.40
CA LEU A 43 19.83 5.62 -8.38
C LEU A 43 19.32 5.08 -9.75
N GLN A 44 18.48 5.85 -10.46
CA GLN A 44 18.07 5.50 -11.83
C GLN A 44 19.24 5.55 -12.83
N LYS A 45 20.17 6.50 -12.68
CA LYS A 45 21.32 6.66 -13.58
C LYS A 45 22.36 5.54 -13.47
N GLN A 46 22.47 4.90 -12.31
CA GLN A 46 23.49 3.87 -12.04
C GLN A 46 23.01 2.43 -12.34
N ASP A 47 21.86 2.26 -13.02
CA ASP A 47 21.28 0.96 -13.39
C ASP A 47 21.02 0.01 -12.18
N ARG A 48 20.98 0.55 -10.95
CA ARG A 48 20.66 -0.17 -9.71
C ARG A 48 19.15 -0.16 -9.44
N GLY A 49 18.35 -0.54 -10.45
CA GLY A 49 16.88 -0.55 -10.39
C GLY A 49 16.31 -1.32 -9.18
N GLU A 50 16.85 -2.51 -8.89
CA GLU A 50 16.43 -3.32 -7.72
C GLU A 50 16.66 -2.61 -6.38
N ASN A 51 17.76 -1.85 -6.23
CA ASN A 51 18.03 -1.12 -4.99
C ASN A 51 17.06 0.05 -4.82
N LEU A 52 16.75 0.75 -5.91
CA LEU A 52 15.74 1.81 -5.93
C LEU A 52 14.36 1.27 -5.56
N GLU A 53 13.95 0.15 -6.15
CA GLU A 53 12.68 -0.53 -5.85
C GLU A 53 12.57 -0.91 -4.37
N ASN A 54 13.64 -1.47 -3.82
CA ASN A 54 13.69 -1.89 -2.41
C ASN A 54 13.65 -0.69 -1.45
N ILE A 55 14.38 0.39 -1.75
CA ILE A 55 14.38 1.62 -0.94
C ILE A 55 13.01 2.31 -0.97
N LEU A 56 12.41 2.42 -2.16
CA LEU A 56 11.10 3.04 -2.33
C LEU A 56 10.03 2.22 -1.63
N ALA A 57 10.01 0.91 -1.84
CA ALA A 57 9.07 0.02 -1.17
C ALA A 57 9.25 0.06 0.35
N SER A 58 10.48 0.02 0.88
CA SER A 58 10.71 -0.02 2.33
C SER A 58 10.31 1.29 3.03
N ASN A 59 10.62 2.44 2.42
CA ASN A 59 10.23 3.75 2.96
C ASN A 59 8.72 3.97 2.90
N VAL A 60 8.09 3.68 1.75
CA VAL A 60 6.64 3.84 1.62
C VAL A 60 5.89 2.83 2.49
N PHE A 61 6.39 1.60 2.61
CA PHE A 61 5.83 0.60 3.51
C PHE A 61 5.82 1.08 4.96
N SER A 62 6.97 1.55 5.46
CA SER A 62 7.09 2.07 6.83
C SER A 62 6.15 3.26 7.08
N ALA A 63 6.10 4.22 6.15
CA ALA A 63 5.22 5.38 6.25
C ALA A 63 3.74 4.98 6.24
N ALA A 64 3.33 4.13 5.31
CA ALA A 64 1.96 3.67 5.18
C ALA A 64 1.51 2.80 6.37
N LEU A 65 2.41 1.98 6.91
CA LEU A 65 2.16 1.20 8.12
C LEU A 65 1.95 2.12 9.33
N SER A 66 2.78 3.14 9.49
CA SER A 66 2.65 4.12 10.57
C SER A 66 1.31 4.88 10.49
N ASP A 67 0.90 5.30 9.29
CA ASP A 67 -0.39 5.96 9.07
C ASP A 67 -1.57 5.03 9.38
N ALA A 68 -1.50 3.77 8.94
CA ALA A 68 -2.53 2.78 9.22
C ALA A 68 -2.70 2.49 10.71
N LEU A 69 -1.60 2.32 11.44
CA LEU A 69 -1.63 2.10 12.89
C LEU A 69 -2.21 3.32 13.62
N SER A 70 -1.87 4.53 13.18
CA SER A 70 -2.42 5.76 13.75
C SER A 70 -3.95 5.85 13.55
N LEU A 71 -4.44 5.53 12.35
CA LEU A 71 -5.87 5.49 12.06
C LEU A 71 -6.60 4.41 12.87
N ILE A 72 -6.01 3.22 13.03
CA ILE A 72 -6.58 2.15 13.86
C ILE A 72 -6.63 2.59 15.32
N TYR A 73 -5.59 3.24 15.83
CA TYR A 73 -5.58 3.78 17.18
C TYR A 73 -6.71 4.79 17.42
N GLU A 74 -6.85 5.76 16.52
CA GLU A 74 -7.94 6.75 16.59
C GLU A 74 -9.31 6.08 16.52
N ALA A 75 -9.46 5.04 15.69
CA ALA A 75 -10.70 4.31 15.59
C ALA A 75 -11.05 3.59 16.90
N LEU A 76 -10.07 2.97 17.55
CA LEU A 76 -10.27 2.32 18.84
C LEU A 76 -10.60 3.33 19.94
N GLU A 77 -9.93 4.49 19.95
CA GLU A 77 -10.26 5.58 20.89
C GLU A 77 -11.66 6.18 20.64
N ALA A 78 -12.07 6.30 19.37
CA ALA A 78 -13.42 6.71 19.03
C ALA A 78 -14.46 5.68 19.51
N SER A 79 -14.17 4.39 19.35
CA SER A 79 -15.00 3.30 19.88
C SER A 79 -15.11 3.38 21.40
N ARG A 80 -13.99 3.55 22.11
CA ARG A 80 -13.96 3.73 23.58
C ARG A 80 -14.82 4.89 24.05
N LYS A 81 -14.89 5.97 23.26
CA LYS A 81 -15.73 7.16 23.53
C LYS A 81 -17.19 7.00 23.08
N GLY A 82 -17.62 5.80 22.66
CA GLY A 82 -18.98 5.53 22.19
C GLY A 82 -19.27 6.04 20.76
N LYS A 83 -18.29 6.58 20.05
CA LYS A 83 -18.44 7.14 18.69
C LYS A 83 -18.27 6.05 17.63
N MET A 84 -19.16 5.08 17.62
CA MET A 84 -19.05 3.88 16.77
C MET A 84 -19.04 4.19 15.27
N ALA A 85 -19.83 5.18 14.81
CA ALA A 85 -19.81 5.60 13.41
C ALA A 85 -18.43 6.13 12.97
N VAL A 86 -17.78 6.94 13.83
CA VAL A 86 -16.44 7.48 13.56
C VAL A 86 -15.41 6.37 13.55
N SER A 87 -15.47 5.46 14.53
CA SER A 87 -14.60 4.28 14.60
C SER A 87 -14.67 3.44 13.31
N PHE A 88 -15.88 3.14 12.85
CA PHE A 88 -16.09 2.36 11.65
C PHE A 88 -15.55 3.04 10.39
N ILE A 89 -15.74 4.37 10.26
CA ILE A 89 -15.20 5.15 9.13
C ILE A 89 -13.66 5.12 9.11
N LEU A 90 -13.03 5.26 10.27
CA LEU A 90 -11.56 5.26 10.37
C LEU A 90 -10.96 3.88 10.07
N LEU A 91 -11.52 2.80 10.64
CA LEU A 91 -11.09 1.43 10.34
C LEU A 91 -11.21 1.14 8.84
N ARG A 92 -12.36 1.49 8.26
CA ARG A 92 -12.65 1.34 6.84
C ARG A 92 -11.62 2.06 5.96
N LYS A 93 -11.21 3.27 6.33
CA LYS A 93 -10.19 4.04 5.59
C LYS A 93 -8.82 3.36 5.65
N SER A 94 -8.40 2.90 6.84
CA SER A 94 -7.11 2.23 7.02
C SER A 94 -7.03 0.93 6.21
N LEU A 95 -8.11 0.12 6.20
CA LEU A 95 -8.14 -1.15 5.51
C LEU A 95 -8.14 -0.98 3.98
N GLN A 96 -8.82 0.02 3.44
CA GLN A 96 -8.94 0.19 1.99
C GLN A 96 -7.67 0.73 1.34
N GLY A 97 -7.12 1.81 1.91
CA GLY A 97 -5.96 2.48 1.32
C GLY A 97 -4.68 1.68 1.53
N THR A 98 -4.44 1.25 2.76
CA THR A 98 -3.17 0.65 3.14
C THR A 98 -3.05 -0.79 2.63
N LEU A 99 -4.12 -1.59 2.67
CA LEU A 99 -4.07 -2.98 2.21
C LEU A 99 -3.77 -3.07 0.71
N TYR A 100 -4.38 -2.21 -0.11
CA TYR A 100 -4.08 -2.15 -1.54
C TYR A 100 -2.64 -1.73 -1.83
N LEU A 101 -2.13 -0.76 -1.08
CA LEU A 101 -0.75 -0.33 -1.22
C LEU A 101 0.22 -1.48 -0.88
N PHE A 102 -0.06 -2.23 0.17
CA PHE A 102 0.74 -3.39 0.58
C PHE A 102 0.64 -4.56 -0.42
N GLU A 103 -0.55 -4.83 -0.95
CA GLU A 103 -0.75 -5.82 -2.01
C GLU A 103 0.15 -5.53 -3.22
N MET A 104 0.17 -4.28 -3.70
CA MET A 104 1.02 -3.92 -4.83
C MET A 104 2.51 -4.09 -4.52
N MET A 105 2.97 -3.63 -3.35
CA MET A 105 4.35 -3.80 -2.93
C MET A 105 4.78 -5.27 -2.79
N LEU A 106 3.85 -6.15 -2.41
CA LEU A 106 4.11 -7.57 -2.17
C LEU A 106 4.09 -8.39 -3.46
N ILE A 107 3.19 -8.08 -4.40
CA ILE A 107 3.03 -8.85 -5.64
C ILE A 107 4.04 -8.44 -6.71
N ASP A 108 4.26 -7.15 -6.88
CA ASP A 108 5.15 -6.63 -7.92
C ASP A 108 5.78 -5.30 -7.47
N ARG A 109 6.98 -5.43 -6.90
CA ARG A 109 7.75 -4.30 -6.37
C ARG A 109 8.25 -3.37 -7.48
N SER A 110 8.53 -3.91 -8.65
CA SER A 110 9.02 -3.16 -9.82
C SER A 110 7.92 -2.29 -10.43
N ASP A 111 6.72 -2.84 -10.59
CA ASP A 111 5.53 -2.11 -11.04
C ASP A 111 5.13 -1.03 -10.02
N PHE A 112 5.21 -1.35 -8.72
CA PHE A 112 4.99 -0.38 -7.65
C PHE A 112 5.97 0.80 -7.74
N ALA A 113 7.28 0.55 -7.82
CA ALA A 113 8.29 1.60 -7.87
C ALA A 113 8.16 2.47 -9.12
N THR A 114 7.87 1.85 -10.26
CA THR A 114 7.62 2.56 -11.52
C THR A 114 6.39 3.47 -11.41
N LYS A 115 5.29 2.97 -10.84
CA LYS A 115 4.07 3.77 -10.62
C LYS A 115 4.30 4.90 -9.62
N LEU A 116 5.06 4.66 -8.56
CA LEU A 116 5.40 5.67 -7.56
C LEU A 116 6.25 6.79 -8.17
N ALA A 117 7.26 6.45 -8.98
CA ALA A 117 8.17 7.41 -9.60
C ALA A 117 7.51 8.19 -10.74
N SER A 118 6.62 7.56 -11.52
CA SER A 118 5.97 8.20 -12.67
C SER A 118 4.72 9.00 -12.30
N ASN A 119 3.80 8.42 -11.51
CA ASN A 119 2.57 9.08 -11.09
C ASN A 119 1.96 8.38 -9.87
N SER A 120 2.18 8.96 -8.69
CA SER A 120 1.66 8.47 -7.42
C SER A 120 0.13 8.34 -7.35
N ALA A 121 -0.63 9.00 -8.24
CA ALA A 121 -2.09 8.83 -8.31
C ALA A 121 -2.49 7.42 -8.78
N GLN A 122 -1.62 6.71 -9.50
CA GLN A 122 -1.82 5.32 -9.92
C GLN A 122 -1.73 4.33 -8.74
N LEU A 123 -1.16 4.77 -7.61
CA LEU A 123 -1.10 3.98 -6.37
C LEU A 123 -2.41 4.05 -5.58
N THR A 124 -3.38 4.81 -6.04
CA THR A 124 -4.68 4.88 -5.38
C THR A 124 -5.56 3.73 -5.82
N LEU A 125 -6.40 3.24 -4.90
CA LEU A 125 -7.45 2.24 -5.16
C LEU A 125 -8.38 2.62 -6.33
N ARG A 126 -8.39 3.90 -6.75
CA ARG A 126 -9.15 4.39 -7.91
C ARG A 126 -8.63 3.88 -9.25
N ALA A 127 -7.36 3.47 -9.31
CA ALA A 127 -6.74 2.95 -10.52
C ALA A 127 -7.06 1.47 -10.79
N VAL A 128 -7.69 0.76 -9.84
CA VAL A 128 -8.04 -0.65 -9.99
C VAL A 128 -9.31 -0.81 -10.82
N THR A 129 -9.20 -1.49 -11.95
CA THR A 129 -10.34 -1.92 -12.77
C THR A 129 -10.66 -3.39 -12.49
N GLY A 130 -11.80 -3.66 -11.85
CA GLY A 130 -12.38 -5.00 -11.68
C GLY A 130 -12.18 -5.62 -10.30
N ARG A 131 -13.26 -6.17 -9.73
CA ARG A 131 -13.24 -6.87 -8.43
C ARG A 131 -12.43 -8.16 -8.50
N ASP A 132 -12.60 -8.92 -9.58
CA ASP A 132 -11.96 -10.23 -9.74
C ASP A 132 -10.43 -10.12 -9.74
N THR A 133 -9.89 -9.11 -10.42
CA THR A 133 -8.45 -8.79 -10.42
C THR A 133 -7.92 -8.52 -9.00
N HIS A 134 -8.70 -7.85 -8.15
CA HIS A 134 -8.29 -7.57 -6.77
C HIS A 134 -8.37 -8.82 -5.89
N VAL A 135 -9.38 -9.66 -6.08
CA VAL A 135 -9.50 -10.94 -5.37
C VAL A 135 -8.32 -11.85 -5.70
N GLU A 136 -7.94 -11.94 -6.97
CA GLU A 136 -6.77 -12.72 -7.41
C GLU A 136 -5.47 -12.21 -6.79
N ARG A 137 -5.28 -10.88 -6.80
CA ARG A 137 -4.10 -10.26 -6.19
C ARG A 137 -4.05 -10.48 -4.68
N LEU A 138 -5.16 -10.30 -3.98
CA LEU A 138 -5.26 -10.60 -2.55
C LEU A 138 -5.01 -12.09 -2.25
N GLY A 139 -5.48 -12.99 -3.11
CA GLY A 139 -5.17 -14.42 -3.01
C GLY A 139 -3.66 -14.68 -3.07
N ARG A 140 -3.00 -14.13 -4.10
CA ARG A 140 -1.55 -14.23 -4.25
C ARG A 140 -0.79 -13.62 -3.07
N ALA A 141 -1.25 -12.48 -2.56
CA ALA A 141 -0.68 -11.86 -1.36
C ALA A 141 -0.82 -12.77 -0.12
N CYS A 142 -1.97 -13.42 0.03
CA CYS A 142 -2.19 -14.36 1.14
C CYS A 142 -1.32 -15.61 1.04
N ASP A 143 -1.11 -16.13 -0.18
CA ASP A 143 -0.22 -17.27 -0.43
C ASP A 143 1.24 -16.91 -0.08
N LEU A 144 1.70 -15.73 -0.50
CA LEU A 144 3.05 -15.23 -0.21
C LEU A 144 3.30 -15.02 1.29
N MET A 145 2.28 -14.61 2.04
CA MET A 145 2.38 -14.40 3.50
C MET A 145 2.02 -15.63 4.32
N GLY A 146 1.60 -16.74 3.70
CA GLY A 146 1.14 -17.93 4.40
C GLY A 146 -0.14 -17.73 5.23
N CYS A 147 -1.01 -16.81 4.82
CA CYS A 147 -2.21 -16.43 5.58
C CYS A 147 -3.53 -16.78 4.88
N ALA A 148 -3.48 -17.63 3.85
CA ALA A 148 -4.65 -18.10 3.09
C ALA A 148 -5.71 -18.82 3.95
N GLU A 149 -5.32 -19.42 5.08
CA GLU A 149 -6.27 -20.04 6.02
C GLU A 149 -6.93 -19.04 6.98
N ILE A 150 -6.31 -17.87 7.17
CA ILE A 150 -6.75 -16.85 8.13
C ILE A 150 -7.64 -15.81 7.41
N PHE A 151 -7.27 -15.45 6.20
CA PHE A 151 -7.94 -14.40 5.43
C PHE A 151 -8.58 -14.97 4.18
N ASN A 152 -9.85 -14.59 3.96
CA ASN A 152 -10.55 -14.88 2.72
C ASN A 152 -10.38 -13.72 1.73
N PRO A 153 -9.72 -13.91 0.57
CA PRO A 153 -9.48 -12.85 -0.40
C PRO A 153 -10.75 -12.18 -0.92
N LYS A 154 -11.86 -12.93 -1.08
CA LYS A 154 -13.16 -12.38 -1.49
C LYS A 154 -13.73 -11.44 -0.44
N TYR A 155 -13.65 -11.84 0.83
CA TYR A 155 -14.13 -11.01 1.93
C TYR A 155 -13.30 -9.72 2.09
N LEU A 156 -11.97 -9.83 1.92
CA LEU A 156 -11.08 -8.67 1.91
C LEU A 156 -11.40 -7.71 0.75
N ALA A 157 -11.68 -8.23 -0.44
CA ALA A 157 -12.12 -7.41 -1.57
C ALA A 157 -13.48 -6.73 -1.30
N ASP A 158 -14.40 -7.40 -0.59
CA ASP A 158 -15.73 -6.86 -0.26
C ASP A 158 -15.71 -5.76 0.82
N LEU A 159 -14.66 -5.70 1.63
CA LEU A 159 -14.38 -4.59 2.55
C LEU A 159 -13.99 -3.31 1.78
N SER A 160 -13.56 -3.46 0.52
CA SER A 160 -13.32 -2.39 -0.43
C SER A 160 -14.62 -2.01 -1.18
N PRO A 161 -15.32 -0.92 -0.81
CA PRO A 161 -16.72 -0.66 -1.14
C PRO A 161 -16.88 -0.14 -2.55
N ARG A 162 -15.81 0.40 -3.14
CA ARG A 162 -15.81 0.83 -4.54
C ARG A 162 -15.92 -0.37 -5.48
N MET A 163 -15.52 -1.57 -5.06
CA MET A 163 -15.70 -2.78 -5.85
C MET A 163 -17.12 -3.35 -5.76
N ARG A 164 -17.95 -2.92 -4.81
CA ARG A 164 -19.39 -3.22 -4.82
C ARG A 164 -20.16 -2.40 -5.86
N LEU A 165 -19.61 -1.27 -6.31
CA LEU A 165 -20.25 -0.41 -7.31
C LEU A 165 -20.05 -0.88 -8.75
N GLY A 166 -19.18 -1.88 -8.98
CA GLY A 166 -19.03 -2.54 -10.30
C GLY A 166 -20.11 -3.57 -10.63
N ASP A 167 -20.90 -3.99 -9.63
CA ASP A 167 -21.95 -5.01 -9.78
C ASP A 167 -23.37 -4.44 -9.65
N CYS A 168 -23.52 -3.12 -9.59
CA CYS A 168 -24.81 -2.53 -9.90
C CYS A 168 -24.92 -2.49 -11.43
N PRO A 169 -25.88 -3.20 -12.06
CA PRO A 169 -26.23 -2.92 -13.44
C PRO A 169 -26.81 -1.51 -13.44
N LEU A 170 -25.97 -0.49 -13.67
CA LEU A 170 -26.44 0.86 -13.93
C LEU A 170 -27.21 0.76 -15.25
N GLY A 171 -28.54 0.82 -15.09
CA GLY A 171 -29.52 0.53 -16.12
C GLY A 171 -29.23 1.24 -17.43
N GLY A 172 -29.22 0.44 -18.50
CA GLY A 172 -29.48 0.93 -19.84
C GLY A 172 -30.91 1.45 -19.92
N HIS A 173 -31.13 2.70 -19.50
CA HIS A 173 -32.19 3.51 -20.09
C HIS A 173 -31.55 4.39 -21.16
N THR A 174 -31.31 3.78 -22.33
CA THR A 174 -31.32 4.55 -23.57
C THR A 174 -32.75 5.01 -23.79
N SER A 175 -33.05 6.24 -23.38
CA SER A 175 -34.27 6.95 -23.78
C SER A 175 -34.24 7.08 -25.31
N SER A 176 -34.97 6.20 -25.98
CA SER A 176 -35.31 6.33 -27.38
C SER A 176 -36.25 7.51 -27.52
N VAL A 177 -35.73 8.64 -28.01
CA VAL A 177 -36.54 9.72 -28.54
C VAL A 177 -37.12 9.24 -29.87
N ARG A 178 -38.43 8.95 -29.88
CA ARG A 178 -39.28 8.93 -31.07
C ARG A 178 -40.51 9.78 -30.77
N GLY A 179 -40.76 10.76 -31.64
CA GLY A 179 -41.88 11.68 -31.58
C GLY A 179 -41.46 13.03 -32.11
#